data_AF-A0A846PEQ1-F1
#
_entry.id   AF-A0A846PEQ1-F1
#
_cell.length_a   1.000
_cell.length_b   1.000
_cell.length_c   1.000
_cell.angle_alpha   90.00
_cell.angle_beta   90.00
_cell.angle_gamma   90.00
#
_symmetry.space_group_name_H-M   'P 1'
#
loop_
_entity.id
_entity.type
_entity.pdbx_description
1 polymer ?
#
loop_
_entity_poly.entity_id
_entity_poly.type
_entity_poly.pdbx_seq_one_letter_code
_entity_poly.pdbx_strand_id
1 'polypeptide(L)'
;MKFIPKSNSHWKQALALKILRWVVISNLAVLAILWILRLQNLFILILAYEAFFILTMGVLLILSTYVYRKDSIPSARDWGGYRTGWFDYKRFAKLKPEERQRYRLEGKIMIVIGLALLTATLVLHLSISQ
;
A
#
# COMPACT_ATOMS: atom_id res chain seq x y z
N MET A 1 9.51 7.14 35.00
CA MET A 1 10.22 6.20 34.10
C MET A 1 9.56 6.28 32.72
N LYS A 2 10.22 6.87 31.72
CA LYS A 2 9.73 6.89 30.33
C LYS A 2 9.89 5.47 29.76
N PHE A 3 8.78 4.78 29.51
CA PHE A 3 8.79 3.56 28.70
C PHE A 3 9.23 3.97 27.29
N ILE A 4 10.49 3.74 26.97
CA ILE A 4 10.98 3.76 25.59
C ILE A 4 10.56 2.40 25.02
N PRO A 5 9.56 2.32 24.13
CA PRO A 5 9.17 1.04 23.57
C PRO A 5 10.36 0.46 22.80
N LYS A 6 10.84 -0.68 23.28
CA LYS A 6 11.91 -1.49 22.71
C LYS A 6 11.63 -1.66 21.22
N SER A 7 12.62 -1.28 20.40
CA SER A 7 12.61 -1.16 18.95
C SER A 7 11.58 -2.03 18.22
N ASN A 8 10.55 -1.35 17.72
CA ASN A 8 9.45 -1.82 16.88
C ASN A 8 9.96 -2.13 15.44
N SER A 9 11.11 -2.78 15.28
CA SER A 9 11.77 -3.05 13.98
C SER A 9 11.23 -4.32 13.31
N HIS A 10 11.08 -5.40 14.08
CA HIS A 10 10.68 -6.70 13.57
C HIS A 10 9.33 -6.69 12.84
N TRP A 11 8.34 -5.96 13.35
CA TRP A 11 7.03 -5.92 12.70
C TRP A 11 7.06 -5.12 11.38
N LYS A 12 7.90 -4.07 11.28
CA LYS A 12 8.07 -3.28 10.04
C LYS A 12 8.69 -4.15 8.96
N GLN A 13 9.74 -4.88 9.33
CA GLN A 13 10.42 -5.84 8.45
C GLN A 13 9.46 -6.96 8.05
N ALA A 14 8.70 -7.52 8.99
CA ALA A 14 7.73 -8.58 8.71
C ALA A 14 6.62 -8.11 7.75
N LEU A 15 6.12 -6.88 7.90
CA LEU A 15 5.13 -6.32 6.99
C LEU A 15 5.71 -6.10 5.59
N ALA A 16 6.88 -5.45 5.50
CA ALA A 16 7.57 -5.22 4.23
C ALA A 16 7.86 -6.55 3.51
N LEU A 17 8.36 -7.56 4.24
CA LEU A 17 8.62 -8.89 3.72
C LEU A 17 7.34 -9.58 3.27
N LYS A 18 6.23 -9.43 4.00
CA LYS A 18 4.93 -10.01 3.61
C LYS A 18 4.45 -9.41 2.29
N ILE A 19 4.47 -8.08 2.16
CA ILE A 19 4.07 -7.39 0.92
C ILE A 19 4.98 -7.82 -0.22
N LEU A 20 6.30 -7.77 -0.02
CA LEU A 20 7.29 -8.15 -1.02
C LEU A 20 7.10 -9.60 -1.48
N ARG A 21 6.88 -10.53 -0.54
CA ARG A 21 6.63 -11.94 -0.84
C ARG A 21 5.39 -12.11 -1.72
N TRP A 22 4.30 -11.42 -1.42
CA TRP A 22 3.09 -11.48 -2.24
C TRP A 22 3.34 -10.95 -3.65
N VAL A 23 4.02 -9.80 -3.78
CA VAL A 23 4.39 -9.21 -5.07
C VAL A 23 5.28 -10.14 -5.89
N VAL A 24 6.29 -10.76 -5.27
CA VAL A 24 7.20 -11.68 -5.98
C VAL A 24 6.46 -12.93 -6.45
N ILE A 25 5.62 -13.52 -5.60
CA ILE A 25 4.86 -14.73 -5.96
C ILE A 25 3.85 -14.42 -7.08
N SER A 26 3.11 -13.30 -7.00
CA SER A 26 2.16 -12.91 -8.04
C SER A 26 2.87 -12.69 -9.38
N ASN A 27 3.99 -11.96 -9.36
CA ASN A 27 4.73 -11.67 -10.58
C ASN A 27 5.36 -12.91 -11.22
N LEU A 28 5.89 -13.85 -10.43
CA LEU A 28 6.41 -15.12 -10.96
C LEU A 28 5.30 -15.93 -11.64
N ALA A 29 4.11 -16.01 -11.03
CA ALA A 29 2.98 -16.71 -11.61
C ALA A 29 2.49 -16.04 -12.90
N VAL A 30 2.35 -14.71 -12.90
CA VAL A 30 1.96 -13.93 -14.09
C VAL A 30 2.99 -14.09 -15.21
N LEU A 31 4.29 -14.01 -14.88
CA LEU A 31 5.37 -14.16 -15.87
C LEU A 31 5.31 -15.54 -16.53
N ALA A 32 5.11 -16.62 -15.76
CA ALA A 32 4.97 -17.96 -16.32
C ALA A 32 3.79 -18.07 -17.29
N ILE A 33 2.63 -17.49 -16.94
CA ILE A 33 1.44 -17.45 -17.81
C ILE A 33 1.74 -16.66 -19.09
N LEU A 34 2.31 -15.46 -18.98
CA LEU A 34 2.65 -14.62 -20.12
C LEU A 34 3.68 -15.26 -21.04
N TRP A 35 4.61 -16.04 -20.47
CA TRP A 35 5.61 -16.76 -21.24
C TRP A 35 4.99 -17.86 -22.10
N ILE A 36 4.05 -18.64 -21.54
CA ILE A 36 3.27 -19.65 -22.28
C ILE A 36 2.48 -19.00 -23.41
N LEU A 37 1.88 -17.83 -23.16
CA LEU A 37 1.08 -17.09 -24.12
C LEU A 37 1.91 -16.27 -25.13
N ARG A 38 3.25 -16.21 -24.98
CA ARG A 38 4.16 -15.35 -25.77
C ARG A 38 3.79 -13.86 -25.76
N LEU A 39 3.31 -13.37 -24.61
CA LEU A 39 2.88 -11.99 -24.40
C LEU A 39 3.79 -11.26 -23.40
N GLN A 40 5.10 -11.50 -23.45
CA GLN A 40 6.04 -10.95 -22.46
C GLN A 40 6.03 -9.41 -22.41
N ASN A 41 5.72 -8.74 -23.53
CA ASN A 41 5.61 -7.27 -23.59
C ASN A 41 4.53 -6.70 -22.65
N LEU A 42 3.49 -7.49 -22.33
CA LEU A 42 2.45 -7.08 -21.37
C LEU A 42 2.94 -7.11 -19.92
N PHE A 43 4.05 -7.78 -19.63
CA PHE A 43 4.58 -7.89 -18.27
C PHE A 43 5.00 -6.54 -17.70
N ILE A 44 5.60 -5.68 -18.53
CA ILE A 44 6.00 -4.32 -18.13
C ILE A 44 4.76 -3.51 -17.73
N LEU A 45 3.68 -3.63 -18.50
CA LEU A 45 2.41 -2.95 -18.21
C LEU A 45 1.82 -3.42 -16.88
N ILE A 46 1.81 -4.73 -16.63
CA ILE A 46 1.32 -5.30 -15.36
C ILE A 46 2.15 -4.80 -14.17
N LEU A 47 3.48 -4.82 -14.28
CA LEU A 47 4.38 -4.30 -13.25
C LEU A 47 4.13 -2.81 -12.97
N ALA A 48 3.89 -2.01 -14.01
CA ALA A 48 3.55 -0.60 -13.87
C ALA A 48 2.21 -0.40 -13.11
N TYR A 49 1.19 -1.20 -13.43
CA TYR A 49 -0.10 -1.17 -12.73
C TYR A 49 0.04 -1.59 -11.26
N GLU A 50 0.79 -2.65 -10.96
CA GLU A 50 1.03 -3.08 -9.58
C GLU A 50 1.75 -2.00 -8.77
N ALA A 51 2.80 -1.40 -9.34
CA ALA A 51 3.52 -0.31 -8.71
C ALA A 51 2.60 0.88 -8.39
N PHE A 52 1.78 1.29 -9.36
CA PHE A 52 0.83 2.38 -9.20
C PHE A 52 -0.27 2.07 -8.16
N PHE A 53 -0.75 0.83 -8.14
CA PHE A 53 -1.74 0.37 -7.16
C PHE A 53 -1.17 0.42 -5.73
N ILE A 54 0.04 -0.09 -5.52
CA ILE A 54 0.71 -0.07 -4.21
C ILE A 54 0.95 1.37 -3.74
N LEU A 55 1.38 2.26 -4.63
CA LEU A 55 1.54 3.69 -4.35
C LEU A 55 0.22 4.32 -3.91
N THR A 56 -0.84 4.13 -4.69
CA THR A 56 -2.17 4.69 -4.43
C THR A 56 -2.71 4.20 -3.09
N MET A 57 -2.60 2.90 -2.82
CA MET A 57 -3.01 2.32 -1.54
C MET A 57 -2.21 2.89 -0.36
N GLY A 58 -0.89 3.07 -0.52
CA GLY A 58 -0.04 3.70 0.50
C GLY A 58 -0.45 5.15 0.80
N VAL A 59 -0.75 5.93 -0.25
CA VAL A 59 -1.23 7.31 -0.14
C VAL A 59 -2.61 7.37 0.55
N LEU A 60 -3.57 6.53 0.13
CA LEU A 60 -4.89 6.46 0.75
C LEU A 60 -4.80 6.07 2.24
N LEU A 61 -3.89 5.15 2.59
CA LEU A 61 -3.66 4.75 3.98
C LEU A 61 -3.11 5.91 4.82
N ILE A 62 -2.26 6.76 4.24
CA ILE A 62 -1.77 7.97 4.90
C ILE A 62 -2.89 9.01 5.02
N LEU A 63 -3.58 9.34 3.93
CA LEU A 63 -4.65 10.35 3.90
C LEU A 63 -5.78 10.02 4.86
N SER A 64 -6.20 8.76 4.92
CA SER A 64 -7.27 8.33 5.82
C SER A 64 -6.93 8.53 7.30
N THR A 65 -5.65 8.52 7.69
CA THR A 65 -5.28 8.83 9.08
C THR A 65 -5.37 10.32 9.43
N TYR A 66 -5.28 11.20 8.42
CA TYR A 66 -5.37 12.66 8.57
C TYR A 66 -6.81 13.17 8.49
N VAL A 67 -7.59 12.66 7.53
CA VAL A 67 -8.97 13.14 7.27
C VAL A 67 -9.95 12.70 8.35
N TYR A 68 -9.78 11.50 8.93
CA TYR A 68 -10.73 10.94 9.90
C TYR A 68 -10.29 11.18 11.35
N ARG A 69 -10.24 12.44 11.78
CA ARG A 69 -10.10 12.81 13.20
C ARG A 69 -11.47 12.77 13.87
N LYS A 70 -11.54 12.32 15.13
CA LYS A 70 -12.79 12.23 15.89
C LYS A 70 -13.51 13.59 15.97
N ASP A 71 -12.75 14.68 15.86
CA ASP A 71 -13.20 16.08 15.91
C ASP A 71 -13.54 16.67 14.53
N SER A 72 -13.21 15.98 13.44
CA SER A 72 -13.47 16.41 12.06
C SER A 72 -14.60 15.63 11.37
N ILE A 73 -15.29 14.77 12.12
CA ILE A 73 -16.43 13.99 11.62
C ILE A 73 -17.69 14.73 12.09
N PRO A 74 -18.47 15.32 11.16
CA PRO A 74 -19.81 15.80 11.46
C PRO A 74 -20.59 14.68 12.14
N SER A 75 -21.44 15.04 13.09
CA SER A 75 -22.21 14.06 13.85
C SER A 75 -22.86 13.04 12.91
N ALA A 76 -23.00 11.77 13.34
CA ALA A 76 -23.59 10.72 12.51
C ALA A 76 -25.02 11.03 11.99
N ARG A 77 -25.62 12.14 12.44
CA ARG A 77 -26.87 12.72 11.98
C ARG A 77 -26.75 13.42 10.62
N ASP A 78 -25.57 13.92 10.26
CA ASP A 78 -25.36 14.78 9.08
C ASP A 78 -24.96 14.00 7.81
N TRP A 79 -24.48 12.76 7.95
CA TRP A 79 -23.95 11.94 6.84
C TRP A 79 -24.67 10.58 6.73
N GLY A 80 -25.99 10.61 6.83
CA GLY A 80 -26.94 9.51 6.62
C GLY A 80 -26.34 8.19 6.18
N GLY A 81 -25.86 7.37 7.13
CA GLY A 81 -25.62 5.94 6.93
C GLY A 81 -24.73 5.51 5.75
N TYR A 82 -23.88 6.35 5.16
CA TYR A 82 -23.10 5.95 3.99
C TYR A 82 -21.96 4.99 4.35
N ARG A 83 -22.24 3.69 4.14
CA ARG A 83 -21.25 2.60 4.11
C ARG A 83 -20.63 2.60 2.71
N THR A 84 -19.53 3.34 2.51
CA THR A 84 -18.76 3.26 1.25
C THR A 84 -17.88 2.00 1.31
N GLY A 85 -18.27 0.98 0.55
CA GLY A 85 -17.86 -0.43 0.67
C GLY A 85 -16.38 -0.81 0.51
N TRP A 86 -15.44 0.14 0.54
CA TRP A 86 -13.99 -0.14 0.47
C TRP A 86 -13.17 0.58 1.56
N PHE A 87 -13.73 1.64 2.16
CA PHE A 87 -13.07 2.42 3.20
C PHE A 87 -14.03 2.61 4.37
N ASP A 88 -13.82 1.84 5.44
CA ASP A 88 -14.68 1.92 6.63
C ASP A 88 -14.27 3.14 7.47
N TYR A 89 -14.84 4.29 7.13
CA TYR A 89 -14.59 5.56 7.81
C TYR A 89 -14.86 5.50 9.31
N LYS A 90 -15.81 4.66 9.76
CA LYS A 90 -16.08 4.46 11.19
C LYS A 90 -14.93 3.76 11.91
N ARG A 91 -14.17 2.92 11.20
CA ARG A 91 -12.99 2.24 11.74
C ARG A 91 -11.84 3.23 11.94
N PHE A 92 -11.55 4.08 10.95
CA PHE A 92 -10.47 5.06 11.03
C PHE A 92 -10.74 6.20 12.03
N ALA A 93 -12.01 6.59 12.18
CA ALA A 93 -12.47 7.57 13.17
C ALA A 93 -12.12 7.17 14.61
N LYS A 94 -12.25 5.88 14.93
CA LYS A 94 -12.07 5.32 16.28
C LYS A 94 -10.62 4.94 16.60
N LEU A 95 -9.69 5.10 15.66
CA LEU A 95 -8.29 4.73 15.87
C LEU A 95 -7.62 5.58 16.94
N LYS A 96 -6.92 4.90 17.85
CA LYS A 96 -6.05 5.56 18.84
C LYS A 96 -4.88 6.27 18.14
N PRO A 97 -4.27 7.30 18.75
CA PRO A 97 -3.14 8.02 18.15
C PRO A 97 -1.97 7.11 17.75
N GLU A 98 -1.71 6.07 18.53
CA GLU A 98 -0.67 5.06 18.29
C GLU A 98 -0.96 4.22 17.04
N GLU A 99 -2.21 3.80 16.85
CA GLU A 99 -2.63 3.04 15.67
C GLU A 99 -2.56 3.92 14.41
N ARG A 100 -2.92 5.20 14.51
CA ARG A 100 -2.77 6.15 13.39
C ARG A 100 -1.31 6.35 12.99
N GLN A 101 -0.39 6.39 13.95
CA GLN A 101 1.05 6.44 13.64
C GLN A 101 1.50 5.16 12.95
N ARG A 102 1.00 4.00 13.39
CA ARG A 102 1.26 2.71 12.73
C ARG A 102 0.77 2.72 11.29
N TYR A 103 -0.50 3.02 11.03
CA TYR A 103 -1.05 3.08 9.66
C TYR A 103 -0.34 4.07 8.75
N ARG A 104 0.08 5.23 9.26
CA ARG A 104 0.93 6.17 8.50
C ARG A 104 2.26 5.56 8.12
N LEU A 105 2.88 4.82 9.04
CA LEU A 105 4.14 4.15 8.76
C LEU A 105 3.96 3.01 7.75
N GLU A 106 2.90 2.22 7.87
CA GLU A 106 2.54 1.17 6.91
C GLU A 106 2.34 1.78 5.51
N GLY A 107 1.64 2.92 5.42
CA GLY A 107 1.44 3.62 4.16
C GLY A 107 2.75 4.16 3.57
N LYS A 108 3.66 4.70 4.40
CA LYS A 108 5.00 5.09 3.96
C LYS A 108 5.80 3.90 3.41
N ILE A 109 5.75 2.75 4.09
CA ILE A 109 6.44 1.53 3.64
C ILE A 109 5.88 1.08 2.28
N MET A 110 4.56 1.09 2.12
CA MET A 110 3.92 0.79 0.83
C MET A 110 4.38 1.75 -0.27
N ILE A 111 4.43 3.06 -0.01
CA ILE A 111 4.91 4.03 -0.99
C ILE A 111 6.36 3.73 -1.40
N VAL A 112 7.25 3.44 -0.45
CA VAL A 112 8.65 3.12 -0.75
C VAL A 112 8.76 1.87 -1.62
N ILE A 113 8.00 0.81 -1.31
CA ILE A 113 7.96 -0.42 -2.11
C ILE A 113 7.42 -0.13 -3.52
N GLY A 114 6.34 0.65 -3.62
CA GLY A 114 5.75 1.04 -4.90
C GLY A 114 6.70 1.86 -5.76
N LEU A 115 7.46 2.79 -5.17
CA LEU A 115 8.49 3.57 -5.88
C LEU A 115 9.65 2.68 -6.35
N ALA A 116 10.09 1.74 -5.51
CA ALA A 116 11.14 0.79 -5.88
C ALA A 116 10.70 -0.08 -7.07
N LEU A 117 9.46 -0.58 -7.05
CA LEU A 117 8.87 -1.34 -8.16
C LEU A 117 8.77 -0.49 -9.42
N LEU A 118 8.26 0.74 -9.32
CA LEU A 118 8.16 1.66 -10.45
C LEU A 118 9.53 1.91 -11.10
N THR A 119 10.55 2.11 -10.28
CA THR A 119 11.94 2.31 -10.73
C THR A 119 12.46 1.07 -11.46
N ALA A 120 12.24 -0.13 -10.90
CA ALA A 120 12.61 -1.38 -11.54
C ALA A 120 11.88 -1.57 -12.89
N THR A 121 10.59 -1.24 -12.96
CA THR A 121 9.80 -1.30 -14.19
C THR A 121 10.34 -0.35 -15.26
N LEU A 122 10.73 0.88 -14.89
CA LEU A 122 11.33 1.84 -15.83
C LEU A 122 12.67 1.33 -16.38
N VAL A 123 13.53 0.78 -15.52
CA VAL A 123 14.81 0.19 -15.94
C VAL A 123 14.58 -0.95 -16.92
N LEU A 124 13.65 -1.86 -16.61
CA LEU A 124 13.29 -2.97 -17.49
C LEU A 124 12.76 -2.48 -18.85
N HIS A 125 11.88 -1.48 -18.83
CA HIS A 125 11.32 -0.92 -20.05
C HIS A 125 12.38 -0.30 -20.97
N LEU A 126 13.30 0.47 -20.39
CA LEU A 126 14.41 1.07 -21.13
C LEU A 126 15.37 0.01 -21.68
N SER A 127 15.62 -1.08 -20.94
CA SER A 127 16.51 -2.15 -21.38
C SER A 127 15.97 -3.01 -22.53
N ILE A 128 14.65 -3.08 -22.69
CA ILE A 128 13.98 -3.86 -23.74
C ILE A 128 13.73 -3.01 -24.99
N SER A 129 13.72 -1.68 -24.85
CA SER A 129 13.42 -0.74 -25.94
C SER A 129 14.68 -0.22 -26.66
N GLN A 130 15.87 -0.71 -26.28
CA GLN A 130 17.16 -0.51 -26.96
C GLN A 130 17.47 -1.70 -27.86
#